data_AF-A0A964BPM6-F1
#
_entry.id   AF-A0A964BPM6-F1
#
_cell.length_a   1.000
_cell.length_b   1.000
_cell.length_c   1.000
_cell.angle_alpha   90.00
_cell.angle_beta   90.00
_cell.angle_gamma   90.00
#
_symmetry.space_group_name_H-M   'P 1'
#
loop_
_entity.id
_entity.type
_entity.pdbx_description
1 polymer ?
#
loop_
_entity_poly.entity_id
_entity_poly.type
_entity_poly.pdbx_seq_one_letter_code
_entity_poly.pdbx_strand_id
1 'polypeptide(L)'
;MNINTQQLTLQEVIQGWKDRIVCHPPQGEGNQAYIINSNSGDREIYIEANCDSLRHNATNYDRLLIAIKNKHTGIYKEAVLNTIKYEVTRRAFKAQHEWIHNSYQGLIDQVKTNTFDHQTIAKLDSLNKILQERDRELKKLKSECKGGLQELQTAYKKLQGEFAKEQKRRRKLGTSNRSLGAYKGHFHRAQKKIATLKTENKNLQKQVNLLEFKAKKAN
;
A
#
# COMPACT_ATOMS: atom_id res chain seq x y z
N MET A 1 6.05 -44.47 -84.48
CA MET A 1 5.89 -43.34 -83.55
C MET A 1 6.27 -43.84 -82.17
N ASN A 2 7.42 -43.41 -81.68
CA ASN A 2 7.96 -43.86 -80.39
C ASN A 2 7.21 -43.11 -79.28
N ILE A 3 6.32 -43.78 -78.56
CA ILE A 3 5.66 -43.18 -77.39
C ILE A 3 6.70 -43.13 -76.29
N ASN A 4 7.25 -41.94 -76.08
CA ASN A 4 8.27 -41.64 -75.09
C ASN A 4 7.62 -41.62 -73.70
N THR A 5 7.25 -42.78 -73.15
CA THR A 5 6.87 -42.90 -71.74
C THR A 5 8.13 -42.82 -70.90
N GLN A 6 8.58 -41.61 -70.58
CA GLN A 6 9.52 -41.40 -69.48
C GLN A 6 8.89 -42.00 -68.22
N GLN A 7 9.45 -43.11 -67.73
CA GLN A 7 9.12 -43.64 -66.41
C GLN A 7 9.61 -42.63 -65.38
N LEU A 8 8.70 -41.78 -64.91
CA LEU A 8 8.95 -40.91 -63.77
C LEU A 8 9.35 -41.76 -62.57
N THR A 9 10.39 -41.34 -61.86
CA THR A 9 10.79 -41.95 -60.60
C THR A 9 9.70 -41.75 -59.54
N LEU A 10 9.67 -42.62 -58.52
CA LEU A 10 8.74 -42.49 -57.40
C LEU A 10 8.83 -41.11 -56.73
N GLN A 11 10.04 -40.54 -56.64
CA GLN A 11 10.26 -39.20 -56.07
C GLN A 11 9.60 -38.11 -56.90
N GLU A 12 9.74 -38.14 -58.23
CA GLU A 12 9.11 -37.15 -59.12
C GLU A 12 7.59 -37.25 -59.07
N VAL A 13 7.04 -38.47 -59.02
CA VAL A 13 5.59 -38.66 -58.87
C VAL A 13 5.11 -38.14 -57.52
N ILE A 14 5.80 -38.45 -56.42
CA ILE A 14 5.48 -37.93 -55.10
C ILE A 14 5.53 -36.40 -55.10
N GLN A 15 6.57 -35.80 -55.67
CA GLN A 15 6.71 -34.34 -55.71
C GLN A 15 5.56 -33.69 -56.48
N GLY A 16 5.19 -34.23 -57.65
CA GLY A 16 4.04 -33.73 -58.41
C GLY A 16 2.71 -33.82 -57.66
N TRP A 17 2.56 -34.77 -56.74
CA TRP A 17 1.40 -34.81 -55.83
C TRP A 17 1.53 -33.82 -54.67
N LYS A 18 2.73 -33.63 -54.10
CA LYS A 18 2.99 -32.65 -53.03
C LYS A 18 2.72 -31.21 -53.47
N ASP A 19 3.03 -30.89 -54.71
CA ASP A 19 2.81 -29.55 -55.28
C ASP A 19 1.32 -29.23 -55.46
N ARG A 20 0.47 -30.25 -55.47
CA ARG A 20 -0.99 -30.12 -55.57
C ARG A 20 -1.69 -30.00 -54.21
N ILE A 21 -0.95 -30.09 -53.10
CA ILE A 21 -1.51 -29.94 -51.76
C ILE A 21 -1.85 -28.48 -51.52
N VAL A 22 -3.11 -28.21 -51.20
CA VAL A 22 -3.61 -26.87 -50.85
C VAL A 22 -4.15 -26.93 -49.43
N CYS A 23 -3.68 -26.01 -48.58
CA CYS A 23 -4.23 -25.76 -47.25
C CYS A 23 -5.22 -24.61 -47.33
N HIS A 24 -6.35 -24.75 -46.65
CA HIS A 24 -7.38 -23.74 -46.58
C HIS A 24 -7.30 -23.03 -45.22
N PRO A 25 -7.37 -21.69 -45.17
CA PRO A 25 -7.45 -20.98 -43.90
C PRO A 25 -8.79 -21.28 -43.20
N PRO A 26 -8.84 -21.14 -41.86
CA PRO A 26 -10.10 -21.25 -41.15
C PRO A 26 -11.07 -20.12 -41.52
N GLN A 27 -12.34 -20.35 -41.26
CA GLN A 27 -13.38 -19.32 -41.31
C GLN A 27 -13.54 -18.69 -39.92
N GLY A 28 -13.82 -17.39 -39.86
CA GLY A 28 -13.96 -16.66 -38.60
C GLY A 28 -12.62 -16.22 -38.00
N GLU A 29 -12.69 -15.65 -36.80
CA GLU A 29 -11.55 -15.00 -36.13
C GLU A 29 -11.43 -15.46 -34.67
N GLY A 30 -10.19 -15.38 -34.14
CA GLY A 30 -9.90 -15.67 -32.74
C GLY A 30 -10.32 -17.07 -32.30
N ASN A 31 -10.96 -17.15 -31.13
CA ASN A 31 -11.37 -18.42 -30.52
C ASN A 31 -12.60 -19.07 -31.18
N GLN A 32 -13.28 -18.35 -32.09
CA GLN A 32 -14.43 -18.87 -32.83
C GLN A 32 -14.06 -19.33 -34.25
N ALA A 33 -12.77 -19.30 -34.60
CA ALA A 33 -12.32 -19.79 -35.90
C ALA A 33 -12.68 -21.26 -36.06
N TYR A 34 -13.23 -21.63 -37.21
CA TYR A 34 -13.76 -22.96 -37.47
C TYR A 34 -13.43 -23.46 -38.89
N ILE A 35 -13.48 -24.78 -39.04
CA ILE A 35 -13.49 -25.49 -40.33
C ILE A 35 -14.79 -26.27 -40.45
N ILE A 36 -15.24 -26.50 -41.69
CA ILE A 36 -16.46 -27.24 -41.96
C ILE A 36 -16.09 -28.70 -42.17
N ASN A 37 -16.71 -29.59 -41.42
CA ASN A 37 -16.57 -31.02 -41.64
C ASN A 37 -17.21 -31.41 -42.97
N SER A 38 -16.42 -31.94 -43.90
CA SER A 38 -16.89 -32.28 -45.25
C SER A 38 -17.93 -33.40 -45.26
N ASN A 39 -17.97 -34.24 -44.21
CA ASN A 39 -18.88 -35.38 -44.12
C ASN A 39 -20.18 -35.05 -43.40
N SER A 40 -20.14 -34.26 -42.32
CA SER A 40 -21.32 -33.93 -41.52
C SER A 40 -21.88 -32.53 -41.76
N GLY A 41 -21.08 -31.62 -42.34
CA GLY A 41 -21.42 -30.21 -42.49
C GLY A 41 -21.28 -29.39 -41.19
N ASP A 42 -20.89 -30.03 -40.09
CA ASP A 42 -20.76 -29.38 -38.79
C ASP A 42 -19.55 -28.45 -38.75
N ARG A 43 -19.63 -27.45 -37.88
CA ARG A 43 -18.50 -26.56 -37.57
C ARG A 43 -17.62 -27.21 -36.52
N GLU A 44 -16.35 -27.32 -36.83
CA GLU A 44 -15.33 -27.79 -35.89
C GLU A 44 -14.41 -26.63 -35.53
N ILE A 45 -14.15 -26.44 -34.24
CA ILE A 45 -13.29 -25.36 -33.73
C ILE A 45 -11.87 -25.59 -34.25
N TYR A 46 -11.37 -24.64 -35.03
CA TYR A 46 -10.12 -24.80 -35.76
C TYR A 46 -8.92 -24.97 -34.84
N ILE A 47 -8.91 -24.31 -33.69
CA ILE A 47 -7.81 -24.38 -32.71
C ILE A 47 -7.74 -25.75 -32.05
N GLU A 48 -8.89 -26.42 -31.89
CA GLU A 48 -9.03 -27.71 -31.21
C GLU A 48 -9.05 -28.89 -32.17
N ALA A 49 -9.15 -28.62 -33.48
CA ALA A 49 -9.20 -29.62 -34.53
C ALA A 49 -7.96 -30.52 -34.50
N ASN A 50 -8.19 -31.83 -34.48
CA ASN A 50 -7.12 -32.82 -34.46
C ASN A 50 -6.48 -32.97 -35.86
N CYS A 51 -5.39 -33.75 -35.93
CA CYS A 51 -4.64 -33.94 -37.18
C CYS A 51 -5.45 -34.63 -38.30
N ASP A 52 -6.44 -35.44 -37.95
CA ASP A 52 -7.35 -36.10 -38.89
C ASP A 52 -8.31 -35.08 -39.50
N SER A 53 -9.01 -34.35 -38.63
CA SER A 53 -9.91 -33.26 -38.98
C SER A 53 -9.23 -32.21 -39.85
N LEU A 54 -8.04 -31.74 -39.46
CA LEU A 54 -7.28 -30.75 -40.23
C LEU A 54 -6.91 -31.29 -41.61
N ARG A 55 -6.50 -32.56 -41.71
CA ARG A 55 -6.14 -33.16 -43.00
C ARG A 55 -7.36 -33.22 -43.92
N HIS A 56 -8.50 -33.70 -43.44
CA HIS A 56 -9.70 -33.88 -44.27
C HIS A 56 -10.41 -32.56 -44.59
N ASN A 57 -10.51 -31.66 -43.61
CA ASN A 57 -11.38 -30.49 -43.68
C ASN A 57 -10.64 -29.17 -43.94
N ALA A 58 -9.35 -29.08 -43.58
CA ALA A 58 -8.54 -27.88 -43.81
C ALA A 58 -7.58 -28.01 -45.01
N THR A 59 -7.71 -29.09 -45.81
CA THR A 59 -6.92 -29.26 -47.04
C THR A 59 -7.74 -29.94 -48.14
N ASN A 60 -7.18 -30.02 -49.34
CA ASN A 60 -7.78 -30.77 -50.45
C ASN A 60 -7.49 -32.29 -50.43
N TYR A 61 -7.20 -32.88 -49.26
CA TYR A 61 -6.78 -34.28 -49.13
C TYR A 61 -7.74 -35.27 -49.78
N ASP A 62 -9.05 -35.15 -49.56
CA ASP A 62 -10.01 -36.13 -50.06
C ASP A 62 -10.04 -36.19 -51.59
N ARG A 63 -9.86 -35.03 -52.23
CA ARG A 63 -9.72 -34.95 -53.69
C ARG A 63 -8.44 -35.62 -54.17
N LEU A 64 -7.33 -35.42 -53.46
CA LEU A 64 -6.05 -36.07 -53.79
C LEU A 64 -6.12 -37.58 -53.56
N LEU A 65 -6.77 -38.02 -52.48
CA LEU A 65 -6.97 -39.42 -52.12
C LEU A 65 -7.69 -40.17 -53.24
N ILE A 66 -8.81 -39.63 -53.74
CA ILE A 66 -9.56 -40.20 -54.87
C ILE A 66 -8.69 -40.24 -56.13
N ALA A 67 -8.02 -39.13 -56.45
CA ALA A 67 -7.20 -39.04 -57.66
C ALA A 67 -6.00 -40.00 -57.66
N ILE A 68 -5.35 -40.20 -56.51
CA ILE A 68 -4.23 -41.13 -56.36
C ILE A 68 -4.72 -42.58 -56.47
N LYS A 69 -5.84 -42.91 -55.80
CA LYS A 69 -6.45 -44.26 -55.88
C LYS A 69 -6.84 -44.65 -57.30
N ASN A 70 -7.30 -43.70 -58.11
CA ASN A 70 -7.67 -43.95 -59.51
C ASN A 70 -6.46 -44.06 -60.44
N LYS A 71 -5.32 -43.42 -60.10
CA LYS A 71 -4.14 -43.36 -60.98
C LYS A 71 -3.13 -44.48 -60.72
N HIS A 72 -3.07 -45.02 -59.50
CA HIS A 72 -2.03 -45.96 -59.08
C HIS A 72 -2.65 -47.22 -58.46
N THR A 73 -1.98 -48.37 -58.60
CA THR A 73 -2.40 -49.65 -58.02
C THR A 73 -1.29 -50.33 -57.23
N GLY A 74 -1.63 -51.34 -56.43
CA GLY A 74 -0.66 -52.14 -55.68
C GLY A 74 0.17 -51.35 -54.66
N ILE A 75 1.39 -51.82 -54.40
CA ILE A 75 2.32 -51.25 -53.39
C ILE A 75 2.69 -49.80 -53.74
N TYR A 76 2.80 -49.47 -55.03
CA TYR A 76 3.13 -48.13 -55.49
C TYR A 76 2.08 -47.10 -55.04
N LYS A 77 0.80 -47.44 -55.14
CA LYS A 77 -0.32 -46.62 -54.65
C LYS A 77 -0.20 -46.36 -53.15
N GLU A 78 0.07 -47.39 -52.35
CA GLU A 78 0.20 -47.26 -50.89
C GLU A 78 1.38 -46.38 -50.49
N ALA A 79 2.52 -46.50 -51.19
CA ALA A 79 3.69 -45.65 -50.94
C ALA A 79 3.39 -44.16 -51.22
N VAL A 80 2.72 -43.87 -52.34
CA VAL A 80 2.28 -42.49 -52.67
C VAL A 80 1.25 -42.00 -51.66
N LEU A 81 0.22 -42.80 -51.34
CA LEU A 81 -0.83 -42.41 -50.39
C LEU A 81 -0.28 -42.09 -49.00
N ASN A 82 0.56 -42.96 -48.44
CA ASN A 82 1.13 -42.73 -47.12
C ASN A 82 1.98 -41.45 -47.10
N THR A 83 2.81 -41.24 -48.12
CA THR A 83 3.66 -40.05 -48.21
C THR A 83 2.82 -38.77 -48.31
N ILE A 84 1.77 -38.77 -49.13
CA ILE A 84 0.88 -37.62 -49.26
C ILE A 84 0.06 -37.40 -48.00
N LYS A 85 -0.45 -38.46 -47.35
CA LYS A 85 -1.15 -38.35 -46.06
C LYS A 85 -0.28 -37.64 -45.01
N TYR A 86 0.98 -38.02 -44.87
CA TYR A 86 1.90 -37.37 -43.94
C TYR A 86 2.19 -35.92 -44.32
N GLU A 87 2.49 -35.64 -45.58
CA GLU A 87 2.82 -34.28 -46.02
C GLU A 87 1.63 -33.33 -45.85
N VAL A 88 0.42 -33.77 -46.19
CA VAL A 88 -0.80 -32.97 -46.00
C VAL A 88 -1.05 -32.68 -44.53
N THR A 89 -0.94 -33.70 -43.67
CA THR A 89 -1.10 -33.53 -42.21
C THR A 89 -0.08 -32.52 -41.67
N ARG A 90 1.18 -32.65 -42.07
CA ARG A 90 2.26 -31.74 -41.67
C ARG A 90 1.99 -30.30 -42.09
N ARG A 91 1.56 -30.07 -43.34
CA ARG A 91 1.26 -28.73 -43.84
C ARG A 91 0.04 -28.12 -43.15
N ALA A 92 -1.01 -28.90 -42.94
CA ALA A 92 -2.22 -28.45 -42.25
C ALA A 92 -1.90 -28.00 -40.81
N PHE A 93 -1.14 -28.80 -40.06
CA PHE A 93 -0.75 -28.47 -38.68
C PHE A 93 0.17 -27.25 -38.62
N LYS A 94 1.12 -27.15 -39.56
CA LYS A 94 1.99 -25.97 -39.67
C LYS A 94 1.17 -24.70 -39.93
N ALA A 95 0.24 -24.75 -40.88
CA ALA A 95 -0.63 -23.62 -41.19
C ALA A 95 -1.53 -23.22 -40.00
N GLN A 96 -2.09 -24.20 -39.29
CA GLN A 96 -2.86 -23.96 -38.06
C GLN A 96 -1.99 -23.25 -37.00
N HIS A 97 -0.78 -23.75 -36.76
CA HIS A 97 0.13 -23.18 -35.76
C HIS A 97 0.54 -21.74 -36.11
N GLU A 98 0.90 -21.48 -37.38
CA GLU A 98 1.22 -20.14 -37.86
C GLU A 98 0.02 -19.19 -37.74
N TRP A 99 -1.18 -19.66 -38.07
CA TRP A 99 -2.40 -18.87 -37.94
C TRP A 99 -2.71 -18.52 -36.48
N ILE A 100 -2.64 -19.50 -35.56
CA ILE A 100 -2.84 -19.27 -34.11
C ILE A 100 -1.83 -18.24 -33.61
N HIS A 101 -0.55 -18.43 -33.93
CA HIS A 101 0.51 -17.53 -33.50
C HIS A 101 0.24 -16.09 -33.97
N ASN A 102 -0.08 -15.90 -35.25
CA ASN A 102 -0.36 -14.57 -35.80
C ASN A 102 -1.63 -13.94 -35.23
N SER A 103 -2.68 -14.75 -35.02
CA SER A 103 -3.96 -14.29 -34.47
C SER A 103 -3.82 -13.76 -33.04
N TYR A 104 -2.99 -14.41 -32.22
CA TYR A 104 -2.76 -14.01 -30.83
C TYR A 104 -1.56 -13.11 -30.60
N GLN A 105 -0.75 -12.82 -31.63
CA GLN A 105 0.48 -12.04 -31.49
C GLN A 105 0.22 -10.65 -30.87
N GLY A 106 -0.84 -9.95 -31.30
CA GLY A 106 -1.18 -8.64 -30.75
C GLY A 106 -1.56 -8.68 -29.26
N LEU A 107 -2.24 -9.74 -28.81
CA LEU A 107 -2.57 -9.95 -27.40
C LEU A 107 -1.31 -10.30 -26.59
N ILE A 108 -0.45 -11.15 -27.14
CA ILE A 108 0.85 -11.50 -26.54
C ILE A 108 1.69 -10.25 -26.36
N ASP A 109 1.74 -9.38 -27.37
CA ASP A 109 2.50 -8.14 -27.32
C ASP A 109 1.89 -7.17 -26.30
N GLN A 110 0.57 -7.01 -26.26
CA GLN A 110 -0.10 -6.21 -25.23
C GLN A 110 0.20 -6.68 -23.80
N VAL A 111 0.15 -7.99 -23.55
CA VAL A 111 0.51 -8.56 -22.23
C VAL A 111 1.98 -8.30 -21.90
N LYS A 112 2.89 -8.46 -22.87
CA LYS A 112 4.32 -8.18 -22.68
C LYS A 112 4.59 -6.68 -22.45
N THR A 113 3.87 -5.81 -23.13
CA THR A 113 4.03 -4.36 -23.07
C THR A 113 3.07 -3.71 -22.08
N ASN A 114 2.47 -4.47 -21.15
CA ASN A 114 1.51 -3.95 -20.16
C ASN A 114 2.22 -3.04 -19.14
N THR A 115 2.64 -1.89 -19.65
CA THR A 115 3.28 -0.76 -18.99
C THR A 115 2.39 -0.17 -17.93
N PHE A 116 1.07 -0.36 -18.05
CA PHE A 116 0.10 -0.03 -17.02
C PHE A 116 0.38 -0.77 -15.71
N ASP A 117 0.71 -2.06 -15.75
CA ASP A 117 1.01 -2.84 -14.54
C ASP A 117 2.31 -2.36 -13.91
N HIS A 118 3.36 -2.11 -14.70
CA HIS A 118 4.62 -1.57 -14.18
C HIS A 118 4.49 -0.16 -13.58
N GLN A 119 3.76 0.74 -14.23
CA GLN A 119 3.51 2.08 -13.69
C GLN A 119 2.66 2.04 -12.43
N THR A 120 1.68 1.13 -12.36
CA THR A 120 0.82 0.96 -11.18
C THR A 120 1.60 0.37 -10.01
N ILE A 121 2.44 -0.64 -10.25
CA ILE A 121 3.35 -1.20 -9.23
C ILE A 121 4.31 -0.13 -8.72
N ALA A 122 4.94 0.65 -9.61
CA ALA A 122 5.86 1.72 -9.19
C ALA A 122 5.16 2.81 -8.35
N LYS A 123 3.92 3.17 -8.70
CA LYS A 123 3.10 4.09 -7.89
C LYS A 123 2.75 3.51 -6.52
N LEU A 124 2.37 2.23 -6.46
CA LEU A 124 2.09 1.53 -5.20
C LEU A 124 3.33 1.48 -4.29
N ASP A 125 4.51 1.22 -4.85
CA ASP A 125 5.77 1.23 -4.10
C ASP A 125 6.10 2.63 -3.55
N SER A 126 5.89 3.67 -4.35
CA SER A 126 6.07 5.05 -3.90
C SER A 126 5.09 5.40 -2.77
N LEU A 127 3.82 5.03 -2.90
CA LEU A 127 2.81 5.28 -1.87
C LEU A 127 3.12 4.52 -0.58
N ASN A 128 3.56 3.26 -0.68
CA ASN A 128 3.97 2.46 0.47
C ASN A 128 5.14 3.09 1.23
N LYS A 129 6.14 3.62 0.52
CA LYS A 129 7.26 4.34 1.15
C LYS A 129 6.79 5.56 1.93
N ILE A 130 5.93 6.38 1.33
CA ILE A 130 5.35 7.56 1.99
C ILE A 130 4.56 7.13 3.23
N LEU A 131 3.76 6.07 3.14
CA LEU A 131 2.95 5.58 4.26
C LEU A 131 3.85 5.12 5.42
N GLN A 132 4.92 4.38 5.14
CA GLN A 132 5.89 3.95 6.15
C GLN A 132 6.62 5.13 6.82
N GLU A 133 6.98 6.17 6.06
CA GLU A 133 7.59 7.38 6.62
C GLU A 133 6.62 8.10 7.56
N ARG A 134 5.35 8.28 7.14
CA ARG A 134 4.31 8.90 7.98
C ARG A 134 4.01 8.12 9.24
N ASP A 135 3.99 6.79 9.17
CA ASP A 135 3.81 5.94 10.35
C ASP A 135 4.96 6.08 11.35
N ARG A 136 6.20 6.25 10.86
CA ARG A 136 7.37 6.51 11.72
C ARG A 136 7.27 7.89 12.38
N GLU A 137 6.90 8.92 11.61
CA GLU A 137 6.66 10.27 12.12
C GLU A 137 5.58 10.28 13.21
N LEU A 138 4.43 9.64 12.95
CA LEU A 138 3.34 9.55 13.91
C LEU A 138 3.74 8.84 15.20
N LYS A 139 4.50 7.75 15.12
CA LYS A 139 5.01 7.05 16.31
C LYS A 139 5.94 7.94 17.13
N LYS A 140 6.84 8.68 16.47
CA LYS A 140 7.75 9.62 17.13
C LYS A 140 6.96 10.74 17.81
N LEU A 141 6.04 11.38 17.10
CA LEU A 141 5.21 12.48 17.64
C LEU A 141 4.37 12.02 18.82
N LYS A 142 3.79 10.81 18.75
CA LYS A 142 3.07 10.20 19.86
C LYS A 142 3.94 9.98 21.09
N SER A 143 5.20 9.55 20.91
CA SER A 143 6.13 9.40 22.03
C SER A 143 6.52 10.74 22.65
N GLU A 144 6.77 11.77 21.84
CA GLU A 144 7.09 13.13 22.29
C GLU A 144 5.93 13.76 23.06
N CYS A 145 4.69 13.67 22.55
CA CYS A 145 3.50 14.12 23.25
C CYS A 145 3.30 13.41 24.59
N LYS A 146 3.56 12.09 24.65
CA LYS A 146 3.45 11.32 25.90
C LYS A 146 4.49 11.78 26.92
N GLY A 147 5.73 12.02 26.50
CA GLY A 147 6.80 12.55 27.35
C GLY A 147 6.46 13.95 27.87
N GLY A 148 6.10 14.87 26.98
CA GLY A 148 5.71 16.23 27.35
C GLY A 148 4.51 16.28 28.30
N LEU A 149 3.52 15.38 28.14
CA LEU A 149 2.40 15.27 29.07
C LEU A 149 2.84 14.85 30.48
N GLN A 150 3.78 13.90 30.59
CA GLN A 150 4.31 13.45 31.88
C GLN A 150 5.14 14.55 32.57
N GLU A 151 5.94 15.29 31.81
CA GLU A 151 6.69 16.43 32.32
C GLU A 151 5.76 17.52 32.83
N LEU A 152 4.73 17.87 32.06
CA LEU A 152 3.74 18.87 32.44
C LEU A 152 2.97 18.46 33.70
N GLN A 153 2.55 17.20 33.80
CA GLN A 153 1.90 16.67 35.01
C GLN A 153 2.81 16.77 36.24
N THR A 154 4.10 16.48 36.07
CA THR A 154 5.08 16.54 37.15
C THR A 154 5.31 17.98 37.59
N ALA A 155 5.48 18.92 36.65
CA ALA A 155 5.61 20.35 36.92
C ALA A 155 4.37 20.90 37.64
N TYR A 156 3.17 20.53 37.18
CA TYR A 156 1.91 20.94 37.79
C TYR A 156 1.80 20.47 39.25
N LYS A 157 2.14 19.21 39.54
CA LYS A 157 2.16 18.69 40.92
C LYS A 157 3.15 19.44 41.82
N LYS A 158 4.34 19.76 41.30
CA LYS A 158 5.33 20.57 42.05
C LYS A 158 4.78 21.95 42.38
N LEU A 159 4.19 22.63 41.39
CA LEU A 159 3.62 23.96 41.55
C LEU A 159 2.47 23.97 42.56
N GLN A 160 1.58 22.96 42.53
CA GLN A 160 0.54 22.80 43.56
C GLN A 160 1.13 22.68 44.97
N GLY A 161 2.22 21.92 45.13
CA GLY A 161 2.92 21.79 46.40
C GLY A 161 3.52 23.10 46.90
N GLU A 162 4.16 23.86 46.01
CA GLU A 162 4.71 25.19 46.31
C GLU A 162 3.62 26.19 46.68
N PHE A 163 2.51 26.20 45.94
CA PHE A 163 1.36 27.04 46.23
C PHE A 163 0.76 26.75 47.61
N ALA A 164 0.63 25.46 47.97
CA ALA A 164 0.15 25.08 49.31
C ALA A 164 1.11 25.52 50.43
N LYS A 165 2.43 25.43 50.21
CA LYS A 165 3.44 25.95 51.15
C LYS A 165 3.34 27.46 51.31
N GLU A 166 3.17 28.18 50.20
CA GLU A 166 3.03 29.63 50.21
C GLU A 166 1.75 30.08 50.93
N GLN A 167 0.62 29.40 50.71
CA GLN A 167 -0.60 29.66 51.45
C GLN A 167 -0.41 29.49 52.97
N LYS A 168 0.26 28.41 53.40
CA LYS A 168 0.58 28.20 54.82
C LYS A 168 1.47 29.31 55.37
N ARG A 169 2.49 29.74 54.62
CA ARG A 169 3.38 30.85 54.99
C ARG A 169 2.61 32.15 55.17
N ARG A 170 1.75 32.50 54.21
CA ARG A 170 0.91 33.72 54.27
C ARG A 170 -0.06 33.70 55.44
N ARG A 171 -0.66 32.55 55.77
CA ARG A 171 -1.51 32.41 56.96
C ARG A 171 -0.72 32.69 58.24
N LYS A 172 0.48 32.10 58.40
CA LYS A 172 1.36 32.35 59.56
C LYS A 172 1.75 33.83 59.70
N LEU A 173 2.15 34.47 58.58
CA LEU A 173 2.44 35.90 58.54
C LEU A 173 1.22 36.75 58.93
N GLY A 174 0.03 36.38 58.44
CA GLY A 174 -1.23 37.03 58.83
C GLY A 174 -1.49 36.96 60.33
N THR A 175 -1.26 35.81 60.97
CA THR A 175 -1.39 35.66 62.43
C THR A 175 -0.38 36.51 63.19
N SER A 176 0.89 36.52 62.74
CA SER A 176 1.95 37.33 63.34
C SER A 176 1.70 38.83 63.21
N ASN A 177 1.18 39.30 62.07
CA ASN A 177 0.82 40.71 61.91
C ASN A 177 -0.32 41.13 62.85
N ARG A 178 -1.32 40.26 63.08
CA ARG A 178 -2.38 40.55 64.06
C ARG A 178 -1.83 40.66 65.48
N SER A 179 -0.93 39.76 65.88
CA SER A 179 -0.34 39.82 67.22
C SER A 179 0.53 41.06 67.41
N LEU A 180 1.35 41.43 66.42
CA LEU A 180 2.11 42.69 66.44
C LEU A 180 1.20 43.92 66.54
N GLY A 181 0.07 43.91 65.82
CA GLY A 181 -0.95 44.96 65.95
C GLY A 181 -1.50 45.09 67.37
N ALA A 182 -1.77 43.96 68.05
CA ALA A 182 -2.18 43.96 69.45
C ALA A 182 -1.09 44.52 70.38
N TYR A 183 0.17 44.09 70.22
CA TYR A 183 1.30 44.60 71.00
C TYR A 183 1.49 46.11 70.82
N LYS A 184 1.35 46.64 69.60
CA LYS A 184 1.37 48.08 69.33
C LYS A 184 0.29 48.81 70.15
N GLY A 185 -0.90 48.23 70.25
CA GLY A 185 -1.99 48.75 71.09
C GLY A 185 -1.64 48.75 72.59
N HIS A 186 -1.12 47.63 73.12
CA HIS A 186 -0.67 47.53 74.50
C HIS A 186 0.44 48.54 74.83
N PHE A 187 1.43 48.67 73.94
CA PHE A 187 2.52 49.61 74.08
C PHE A 187 2.02 51.06 74.16
N HIS A 188 1.10 51.45 73.29
CA HIS A 188 0.52 52.80 73.32
C HIS A 188 -0.25 53.09 74.63
N ARG A 189 -0.97 52.10 75.17
CA ARG A 189 -1.64 52.22 76.48
C ARG A 189 -0.62 52.35 77.62
N ALA A 190 0.43 51.54 77.60
CA ALA A 190 1.51 51.61 78.59
C ALA A 190 2.22 52.98 78.55
N GLN A 191 2.53 53.49 77.34
CA GLN A 191 3.08 54.83 77.16
C GLN A 191 2.20 55.92 77.78
N LYS A 192 0.88 55.88 77.56
CA LYS A 192 -0.07 56.81 78.19
C LYS A 192 -0.02 56.72 79.72
N LYS A 193 -0.05 55.51 80.29
CA LYS A 193 0.00 55.32 81.75
C LYS A 193 1.33 55.81 82.34
N ILE A 194 2.46 55.56 81.67
CA ILE A 194 3.78 56.07 82.09
C ILE A 194 3.77 57.61 82.10
N ALA A 195 3.18 58.25 81.09
CA ALA A 195 3.07 59.71 81.05
C ALA A 195 2.26 60.24 82.25
N THR A 196 1.11 59.63 82.55
CA THR A 196 0.29 59.98 83.73
C THR A 196 1.06 59.80 85.04
N LEU A 197 1.71 58.65 85.23
CA LEU A 197 2.52 58.37 86.42
C LEU A 197 3.71 59.34 86.56
N LYS A 198 4.33 59.75 85.45
CA LYS A 198 5.40 60.77 85.47
C LYS A 198 4.89 62.12 85.97
N THR A 199 3.69 62.54 85.56
CA THR A 199 3.06 63.75 86.08
C THR A 199 2.68 63.63 87.56
N GLU A 200 2.12 62.50 87.98
CA GLU A 200 1.78 62.23 89.38
C GLU A 200 3.02 62.24 90.27
N ASN A 201 4.11 61.56 89.87
CA ASN A 201 5.37 61.56 90.61
C ASN A 201 5.96 62.97 90.75
N LYS A 202 5.91 63.78 89.69
CA LYS A 202 6.35 65.19 89.77
C LYS A 202 5.51 65.98 90.78
N ASN A 203 4.20 65.75 90.84
CA ASN A 203 3.31 66.42 91.78
C ASN A 203 3.58 65.98 93.22
N LEU A 204 3.74 64.68 93.46
CA LEU A 204 4.10 64.13 94.76
C LEU A 204 5.46 64.67 95.23
N GLN A 205 6.47 64.72 94.35
CA GLN A 205 7.78 65.29 94.70
C GLN A 205 7.66 66.75 95.13
N LYS A 206 6.83 67.56 94.44
CA LYS A 206 6.55 68.94 94.86
C LYS A 206 5.89 68.99 96.25
N GLN A 207 4.93 68.10 96.52
CA GLN A 207 4.27 68.02 97.82
C GLN A 207 5.23 67.62 98.94
N VAL A 208 6.08 66.61 98.71
CA VAL A 208 7.13 66.19 99.67
C VAL A 208 8.07 67.35 99.96
N ASN A 209 8.60 68.02 98.93
CA ASN A 209 9.48 69.18 99.12
C ASN A 209 8.79 70.30 99.94
N LEU A 210 7.50 70.53 99.70
CA LEU A 210 6.71 71.52 100.45
C LEU A 210 6.54 71.11 101.92
N LEU A 211 6.29 69.83 102.19
CA LEU A 211 6.17 69.27 103.54
C LEU A 211 7.50 69.30 104.29
N GLU A 212 8.61 68.92 103.65
CA GLU A 212 9.96 69.02 104.21
C GLU A 212 10.32 70.47 104.56
N PHE A 213 9.97 71.43 103.69
CA PHE A 213 10.13 72.85 103.97
C PHE A 213 9.33 73.29 105.19
N LYS A 214 8.07 72.83 105.31
CA LYS A 214 7.22 73.12 106.48
C LYS A 214 7.77 72.47 107.77
N ALA A 215 8.24 71.23 107.71
CA ALA A 215 8.81 70.52 108.85
C ALA A 215 10.12 71.16 109.34
N LYS A 216 10.99 71.64 108.44
CA LYS A 216 12.19 72.42 108.79
C LYS A 216 11.90 73.77 109.43
N LYS A 217 10.67 74.28 109.30
CA LYS A 217 10.22 75.55 109.90
C LYS A 217 9.59 75.38 111.29
N ALA A 218 9.35 74.14 111.71
CA ALA A 218 8.67 73.78 112.96
C ALA A 218 9.60 73.16 114.02
N ASN A 219 10.87 72.89 113.66
CA ASN A 219 11.99 72.62 114.57
C ASN A 219 12.87 73.87 114.68
#